data_AF-A0AAW5KI36-F1
#
_entry.id   AF-A0AAW5KI36-F1
#
_cell.length_a   1.000
_cell.length_b   1.000
_cell.length_c   1.000
_cell.angle_alpha   90.00
_cell.angle_beta   90.00
_cell.angle_gamma   90.00
#
_symmetry.space_group_name_H-M   'P 1'
#
loop_
_entity.id
_entity.type
_entity.pdbx_description
1 polymer ?
#
loop_
_entity_poly.entity_id
_entity_poly.type
_entity_poly.pdbx_seq_one_letter_code
_entity_poly.pdbx_strand_id
1 'polypeptide(L)'
;MRIPNSFITDLRSNYTDFAVACKLYSLVSSHTKRSSNGYEVCIKQETIAASCKCSVSSVKRSVCRLEEMGIITHKYRLDGSEGRLGAYHYALKPYDLNKNYFYINNRKAYSAELSPKLFYVYAVFCKLMCNDIARFYQSLNDLSALIRLSRAEVSKVIAVLIDRSMVRKQLKRTRAGDYTDNTYFIITRKQGCIKKAGPRSNRSCSNGLCSRGSSQLKQLYNNTSDGICQSFLRKFLLYKPILFYYGGSP
;
A
#
# COMPACT_ATOMS: atom_id res chain seq x y z
N MET A 1 7.31 2.09 0.05
CA MET A 1 8.33 1.98 1.12
C MET A 1 8.09 0.69 1.87
N ARG A 2 9.17 0.00 2.28
CA ARG A 2 9.08 -1.21 3.11
C ARG A 2 9.33 -0.80 4.56
N ILE A 3 8.40 -1.12 5.45
CA ILE A 3 8.50 -0.79 6.87
C ILE A 3 8.55 -2.09 7.68
N PRO A 4 9.46 -2.23 8.67
CA PRO A 4 9.52 -3.40 9.52
C PRO A 4 8.22 -3.63 10.30
N ASN A 5 7.80 -4.89 10.42
CA ASN A 5 6.57 -5.24 11.17
C ASN A 5 6.65 -4.90 12.65
N SER A 6 7.86 -4.85 13.23
CA SER A 6 8.09 -4.52 14.65
C SER A 6 7.75 -3.07 14.97
N PHE A 7 7.77 -2.16 13.99
CA PHE A 7 7.47 -0.75 14.25
C PHE A 7 6.04 -0.54 14.75
N ILE A 8 5.11 -1.41 14.35
CA ILE A 8 3.72 -1.37 14.83
C ILE A 8 3.61 -1.77 16.30
N THR A 9 4.49 -2.65 16.79
CA THR A 9 4.52 -3.06 18.21
C THR A 9 5.33 -2.09 19.05
N ASP A 10 6.53 -1.74 18.58
CA ASP A 10 7.55 -1.03 19.35
C ASP A 10 7.20 0.47 19.50
N LEU A 11 6.65 1.08 18.45
CA LEU A 11 6.32 2.51 18.41
C LEU A 11 4.81 2.78 18.60
N ARG A 12 4.08 1.81 19.16
CA ARG A 12 2.64 1.90 19.37
C ARG A 12 2.24 3.00 20.36
N SER A 13 3.12 3.32 21.31
CA SER A 13 2.87 4.31 22.38
C SER A 13 2.86 5.75 21.86
N ASN A 14 3.71 6.08 20.88
CA ASN A 14 3.88 7.44 20.37
C ASN A 14 3.73 7.49 18.84
N TYR A 15 2.59 7.99 18.38
CA TYR A 15 2.29 8.10 16.95
C TYR A 15 3.26 9.00 16.18
N THR A 16 3.84 10.02 16.83
CA THR A 16 4.85 10.91 16.23
C THR A 16 6.15 10.16 15.95
N ASP A 17 6.57 9.33 16.90
CA ASP A 17 7.83 8.57 16.81
C ASP A 17 7.70 7.54 15.68
N PHE A 18 6.54 6.88 15.58
CA PHE A 18 6.20 6.03 14.44
C PHE A 18 6.24 6.75 13.09
N ALA A 19 5.64 7.94 12.99
CA ALA A 19 5.61 8.71 11.74
C ALA A 19 7.01 9.16 11.31
N VAL A 20 7.84 9.63 12.26
CA VAL A 20 9.23 10.04 12.02
C VAL A 20 10.08 8.84 11.58
N ALA A 21 9.96 7.70 12.29
CA ALA A 21 10.66 6.48 11.91
C ALA A 21 10.26 6.04 10.49
N CYS A 22 8.96 5.98 10.18
CA CYS A 22 8.51 5.64 8.83
C CYS A 22 9.06 6.60 7.77
N LYS A 23 9.16 7.90 8.07
CA LYS A 23 9.76 8.88 7.14
C LYS A 23 11.23 8.62 6.88
N LEU A 24 12.02 8.32 7.92
CA LEU A 24 13.43 7.99 7.78
C LEU A 24 13.61 6.72 6.92
N TYR A 25 12.84 5.67 7.19
CA TYR A 25 12.87 4.44 6.40
C TYR A 25 12.30 4.60 4.99
N SER A 26 11.44 5.59 4.75
CA SER A 26 10.92 5.88 3.40
C SER A 26 12.01 6.37 2.43
N LEU A 27 13.13 6.89 2.96
CA LEU A 27 14.28 7.39 2.21
C LEU A 27 15.31 6.30 1.94
N VAL A 28 15.20 5.15 2.62
CA VAL A 28 16.05 4.00 2.37
C VAL A 28 15.60 3.35 1.06
N SER A 29 16.53 3.33 0.11
CA SER A 29 16.39 2.74 -1.22
C SER A 29 17.52 1.73 -1.44
N SER A 30 17.47 1.00 -2.55
CA SER A 30 18.55 0.08 -2.95
C SER A 30 19.91 0.77 -3.13
N HIS A 31 19.93 2.08 -3.39
CA HIS A 31 21.14 2.87 -3.63
C HIS A 31 21.59 3.68 -2.40
N THR A 32 20.91 3.50 -1.27
CA THR A 32 21.28 4.21 -0.05
C THR A 32 22.62 3.70 0.47
N LYS A 33 23.50 4.63 0.84
CA LYS A 33 24.81 4.28 1.41
C LYS A 33 24.61 3.38 2.63
N ARG A 34 25.24 2.21 2.58
CA ARG A 34 25.24 1.25 3.68
C ARG A 34 26.59 1.34 4.37
N SER A 35 26.57 1.73 5.61
CA SER A 35 27.72 1.71 6.51
C SER A 35 27.75 0.39 7.27
N SER A 36 28.86 0.10 7.96
CA SER A 36 28.96 -1.03 8.89
C SER A 36 27.82 -1.01 9.92
N ASN A 37 27.36 0.19 10.28
CA ASN A 37 26.39 0.43 11.35
C ASN A 37 24.93 0.53 10.85
N GLY A 38 24.69 0.40 9.54
CA GLY A 38 23.34 0.39 8.96
C GLY A 38 23.14 1.29 7.75
N TYR A 39 21.91 1.79 7.56
CA TYR A 39 21.55 2.68 6.44
C TYR A 39 21.81 4.13 6.80
N GLU A 40 22.53 4.86 5.96
CA GLU A 40 22.78 6.29 6.16
C GLU A 40 21.77 7.14 5.38
N VAL A 41 21.10 8.05 6.09
CA VAL A 41 20.09 8.94 5.52
C VAL A 41 20.40 10.38 5.90
N CYS A 42 20.38 11.29 4.91
CA CYS A 42 20.59 12.71 5.13
C CYS A 42 19.28 13.47 4.90
N ILE A 43 18.76 14.16 5.92
CA ILE A 43 17.53 14.96 5.82
C ILE A 43 17.49 16.08 6.87
N LYS A 44 16.89 17.22 6.50
CA LYS A 44 16.61 18.34 7.41
C LYS A 44 15.41 18.01 8.33
N GLN A 45 15.49 18.39 9.61
CA GLN A 45 14.40 18.14 10.57
C GLN A 45 13.12 18.89 10.20
N GLU A 46 13.25 20.05 9.55
CA GLU A 46 12.14 20.85 9.03
C GLU A 46 11.36 20.07 7.96
N THR A 47 12.06 19.32 7.11
CA THR A 47 11.43 18.49 6.06
C THR A 47 10.69 17.29 6.65
N ILE A 48 11.23 16.69 7.73
CA ILE A 48 10.54 15.63 8.47
C ILE A 48 9.28 16.20 9.12
N ALA A 49 9.40 17.33 9.82
CA ALA A 49 8.30 18.01 10.49
C ALA A 49 7.14 18.33 9.53
N ALA A 50 7.47 18.88 8.35
CA ALA A 50 6.51 19.16 7.30
C ALA A 50 5.82 17.88 6.76
N SER A 51 6.59 16.79 6.57
CA SER A 51 6.06 15.51 6.07
C SER A 51 5.15 14.82 7.10
N CYS A 52 5.50 14.89 8.38
CA CYS A 52 4.79 14.21 9.47
C CYS A 52 3.69 15.07 10.11
N LYS A 53 3.50 16.32 9.63
CA LYS A 53 2.56 17.31 10.17
C LYS A 53 2.72 17.50 11.68
N CYS A 54 3.96 17.65 12.13
CA CYS A 54 4.31 17.89 13.53
C CYS A 54 5.32 19.04 13.65
N SER A 55 5.51 19.55 14.86
CA SER A 55 6.50 20.60 15.11
C SER A 55 7.93 20.06 15.07
N VAL A 56 8.90 20.91 14.71
CA VAL A 56 10.33 20.56 14.74
C VAL A 56 10.77 20.12 16.15
N SER A 57 10.24 20.76 17.20
CA SER A 57 10.50 20.36 18.59
C SER A 57 10.00 18.96 18.92
N SER A 58 8.89 18.53 18.33
CA SER A 58 8.37 17.17 18.47
C SER A 58 9.25 16.17 17.73
N VAL A 59 9.71 16.51 16.51
CA VAL A 59 10.68 15.68 15.77
C VAL A 59 11.97 15.50 16.57
N LYS A 60 12.52 16.55 17.19
CA LYS A 60 13.72 16.45 18.03
C LYS A 60 13.53 15.44 19.17
N ARG A 61 12.41 15.54 19.90
CA ARG A 61 12.07 14.60 20.99
C ARG A 61 11.89 13.17 20.47
N SER A 62 11.20 13.00 19.35
CA SER A 62 11.01 11.70 18.70
C SER A 62 12.35 11.07 18.29
N VAL A 63 13.27 11.85 17.72
CA VAL A 63 14.60 11.37 17.33
C VAL A 63 15.39 10.89 18.56
N CYS A 64 15.38 11.63 19.68
CA CYS A 64 16.06 11.17 20.89
C CYS A 64 15.50 9.84 21.40
N ARG A 65 14.17 9.65 21.41
CA ARG A 65 13.57 8.36 21.81
C ARG A 65 13.90 7.23 20.83
N LEU A 66 13.94 7.52 19.53
CA LEU A 66 14.32 6.52 18.52
C LEU A 66 15.79 6.08 18.66
N GLU A 67 16.66 6.95 19.18
CA GLU A 67 18.03 6.61 19.56
C GLU A 67 18.06 5.74 20.82
N GLU A 68 17.32 6.11 21.87
CA GLU A 68 17.19 5.31 23.09
C GLU A 68 16.67 3.89 22.80
N MET A 69 15.76 3.76 21.83
CA MET A 69 15.24 2.47 21.37
C MET A 69 16.21 1.70 20.45
N GLY A 70 17.34 2.30 20.05
CA GLY A 70 18.32 1.69 19.15
C GLY A 70 17.85 1.54 17.70
N ILE A 71 16.80 2.27 17.28
CA ILE A 71 16.33 2.31 15.89
C ILE A 71 17.24 3.23 15.06
N ILE A 72 17.65 4.35 15.67
CA ILE A 72 18.71 5.24 15.17
C ILE A 72 19.96 4.90 15.96
N THR A 73 21.03 4.50 15.28
CA THR A 73 22.29 4.11 15.94
C THR A 73 23.16 5.35 16.19
N HIS A 74 23.26 6.24 15.22
CA HIS A 74 23.98 7.50 15.36
C HIS A 74 23.26 8.64 14.64
N LYS A 75 23.35 9.84 15.22
CA LYS A 75 23.05 11.09 14.53
C LYS A 75 24.27 11.99 14.57
N TYR A 76 24.54 12.68 13.48
CA TYR A 76 25.50 13.79 13.46
C TYR A 76 25.03 14.86 12.48
N ARG A 77 25.60 16.05 12.60
CA ARG A 77 25.33 17.17 11.71
C ARG A 77 26.68 17.71 11.26
N LEU A 78 26.81 17.96 9.97
CA LEU A 78 27.96 18.68 9.43
C LEU A 78 27.57 20.16 9.37
N ASP A 79 28.43 21.01 9.91
CA ASP A 79 28.27 22.45 9.79
C ASP A 79 28.67 22.87 8.36
N GLY A 80 27.81 23.65 7.72
CA GLY A 80 28.12 24.20 6.40
C GLY A 80 29.19 25.28 6.50
N SER A 81 29.89 25.53 5.40
CA SER A 81 30.95 26.54 5.28
C SER A 81 30.52 27.97 5.61
N GLU A 82 29.22 28.25 5.73
CA GLU A 82 28.65 29.58 6.00
C GLU A 82 27.96 29.72 7.38
N GLY A 83 28.22 28.82 8.34
CA GLY A 83 27.52 28.82 9.64
C GLY A 83 26.01 28.51 9.54
N ARG A 84 25.53 28.16 8.33
CA ARG A 84 24.18 27.64 8.11
C ARG A 84 24.11 26.20 8.59
N LEU A 85 23.17 25.98 9.48
CA LEU A 85 22.84 24.70 10.05
C LEU A 85 22.48 23.67 8.95
N GLY A 86 23.38 22.70 8.69
CA GLY A 86 23.29 21.70 7.61
C GLY A 86 22.18 20.65 7.80
N ALA A 87 22.10 19.64 6.94
CA ALA A 87 21.17 18.52 7.15
C ALA A 87 21.71 17.55 8.22
N TYR A 88 20.81 16.83 8.90
CA TYR A 88 21.22 15.78 9.82
C TYR A 88 21.50 14.49 9.05
N HIS A 89 22.56 13.81 9.44
CA HIS A 89 22.90 12.47 9.01
C HIS A 89 22.45 11.48 10.09
N TYR A 90 21.61 10.54 9.70
CA TYR A 90 21.06 9.50 10.55
C TYR A 90 21.57 8.14 10.08
N ALA A 91 22.18 7.38 10.98
CA ALA A 91 22.45 5.97 10.78
C ALA A 91 21.28 5.17 11.37
N LEU A 92 20.58 4.41 10.52
CA LEU A 92 19.42 3.61 10.88
C LEU A 92 19.81 2.14 11.00
N LYS A 93 19.26 1.46 12.01
CA LYS A 93 19.46 0.02 12.21
C LYS A 93 19.06 -0.77 10.95
N PRO A 94 19.89 -1.71 10.47
CA PRO A 94 19.50 -2.58 9.37
C PRO A 94 18.44 -3.58 9.85
N TYR A 95 17.29 -3.62 9.18
CA TYR A 95 16.28 -4.65 9.38
C TYR A 95 16.25 -5.62 8.21
N ASP A 96 15.94 -6.88 8.47
CA ASP A 96 15.75 -7.91 7.44
C ASP A 96 14.43 -7.70 6.69
N LEU A 97 14.48 -6.84 5.68
CA LEU A 97 13.36 -6.48 4.79
C LEU A 97 13.04 -7.57 3.75
N ASN A 98 13.41 -8.83 4.01
CA ASN A 98 13.10 -9.97 3.15
C ASN A 98 11.86 -10.74 3.61
N LYS A 99 11.59 -10.77 4.93
CA LYS A 99 10.50 -11.58 5.50
C LYS A 99 9.53 -10.77 6.37
N ASN A 100 10.03 -9.83 7.18
CA ASN A 100 9.24 -9.20 8.24
C ASN A 100 8.96 -7.72 7.95
N TYR A 101 8.37 -7.41 6.79
CA TYR A 101 8.01 -6.06 6.41
C TYR A 101 6.60 -5.98 5.83
N PHE A 102 6.05 -4.78 5.84
CA PHE A 102 4.83 -4.44 5.12
C PHE A 102 5.07 -3.26 4.18
N TYR A 103 4.23 -3.13 3.15
CA TYR A 103 4.37 -2.11 2.13
C TYR A 103 3.42 -0.93 2.36
N ILE A 104 3.98 0.29 2.35
CA ILE A 104 3.21 1.53 2.34
C ILE A 104 3.49 2.30 1.04
N ASN A 105 2.45 2.83 0.41
CA ASN A 105 2.62 3.71 -0.75
C ASN A 105 3.10 5.11 -0.30
N ASN A 106 4.36 5.42 -0.58
CA ASN A 106 5.03 6.66 -0.15
C ASN A 106 4.30 7.92 -0.68
N ARG A 107 3.96 7.94 -1.97
CA ARG A 107 3.27 9.07 -2.59
C ARG A 107 1.94 9.36 -1.89
N LYS A 108 1.10 8.34 -1.73
CA LYS A 108 -0.21 8.52 -1.10
C LYS A 108 -0.13 8.89 0.37
N ALA A 109 0.80 8.29 1.11
CA ALA A 109 0.88 8.47 2.55
C ALA A 109 1.24 9.91 2.94
N TYR A 110 2.13 10.57 2.18
CA TYR A 110 2.51 11.96 2.46
C TYR A 110 1.68 13.00 1.68
N SER A 111 1.18 12.68 0.48
CA SER A 111 0.29 13.61 -0.24
C SER A 111 -1.06 13.83 0.46
N ALA A 112 -1.50 12.87 1.27
CA ALA A 112 -2.77 12.96 1.99
C ALA A 112 -2.71 13.80 3.28
N GLU A 113 -1.54 14.37 3.62
CA GLU A 113 -1.38 15.28 4.77
C GLU A 113 -1.97 14.75 6.08
N LEU A 114 -1.68 13.49 6.40
CA LEU A 114 -2.25 12.80 7.56
C LEU A 114 -1.65 13.29 8.87
N SER A 115 -2.49 13.39 9.90
CA SER A 115 -1.99 13.53 11.27
C SER A 115 -1.27 12.24 11.70
N PRO A 116 -0.34 12.30 12.68
CA PRO A 116 0.41 11.13 13.11
C PRO A 116 -0.48 9.94 13.53
N LYS A 117 -1.59 10.22 14.23
CA LYS A 117 -2.58 9.20 14.63
C LYS A 117 -3.23 8.53 13.42
N LEU A 118 -3.68 9.32 12.43
CA LEU A 118 -4.27 8.78 11.20
C LEU A 118 -3.27 7.97 10.38
N PHE A 119 -2.02 8.44 10.33
CA PHE A 119 -0.92 7.75 9.64
C PHE A 119 -0.63 6.38 10.26
N TYR A 120 -0.59 6.29 11.59
CA TYR A 120 -0.42 5.02 12.28
C TYR A 120 -1.55 4.03 11.96
N VAL A 121 -2.81 4.44 12.03
CA VAL A 121 -3.95 3.57 11.69
C VAL A 121 -3.89 3.11 10.23
N TYR A 122 -3.55 4.01 9.32
CA TYR A 122 -3.35 3.66 7.92
C TYR A 122 -2.23 2.62 7.74
N ALA A 123 -1.12 2.74 8.48
CA ALA A 123 -0.04 1.77 8.43
C ALA A 123 -0.46 0.39 8.97
N VAL A 124 -1.28 0.34 10.04
CA VAL A 124 -1.87 -0.91 10.53
C VAL A 124 -2.73 -1.56 9.45
N PHE A 125 -3.54 -0.78 8.72
CA PHE A 125 -4.31 -1.32 7.60
C PHE A 125 -3.41 -1.88 6.50
N CYS A 126 -2.33 -1.18 6.17
CA CYS A 126 -1.33 -1.68 5.21
C CYS A 126 -0.66 -2.98 5.66
N LYS A 127 -0.53 -3.23 6.97
CA LYS A 127 -0.03 -4.50 7.51
C LYS A 127 -1.07 -5.63 7.40
N LEU A 128 -2.36 -5.34 7.61
CA LEU A 128 -3.45 -6.33 7.54
C LEU A 128 -3.84 -6.71 6.11
N MET A 129 -3.47 -5.88 5.14
CA MET A 129 -3.74 -6.09 3.73
C MET A 129 -3.11 -7.39 3.21
N CYS A 130 -3.91 -8.20 2.50
CA CYS A 130 -3.38 -9.28 1.68
C CYS A 130 -2.65 -8.70 0.45
N ASN A 131 -1.45 -9.20 0.16
CA ASN A 131 -0.60 -8.71 -0.93
C ASN A 131 -1.26 -8.82 -2.31
N ASP A 132 -2.04 -9.88 -2.56
CA ASP A 132 -2.59 -10.15 -3.89
C ASP A 132 -3.78 -9.24 -4.23
N ILE A 133 -4.61 -8.92 -3.24
CA ILE A 133 -5.92 -8.32 -3.50
C ILE A 133 -6.18 -7.01 -2.76
N ALA A 134 -5.15 -6.47 -2.11
CA ALA A 134 -5.13 -5.16 -1.46
C ALA A 134 -6.34 -4.91 -0.52
N ARG A 135 -6.82 -5.97 0.13
CA ARG A 135 -8.04 -5.96 0.95
C ARG A 135 -7.82 -6.67 2.29
N PHE A 136 -8.66 -6.34 3.27
CA PHE A 136 -8.77 -7.07 4.54
C PHE A 136 -10.22 -7.07 5.04
N TYR A 137 -10.56 -8.03 5.91
CA TYR A 137 -11.94 -8.35 6.32
C TYR A 137 -12.20 -8.18 7.81
N GLN A 138 -11.36 -7.43 8.51
CA GLN A 138 -11.39 -7.37 9.96
C GLN A 138 -12.63 -6.62 10.48
N SER A 139 -13.26 -7.14 11.54
CA SER A 139 -14.34 -6.45 12.25
C SER A 139 -13.84 -5.15 12.92
N LEU A 140 -14.76 -4.22 13.19
CA LEU A 140 -14.40 -2.99 13.92
C LEU A 140 -13.91 -3.26 15.34
N ASN A 141 -14.37 -4.34 15.98
CA ASN A 141 -13.95 -4.71 17.33
C ASN A 141 -12.50 -5.18 17.34
N ASP A 142 -12.11 -6.02 16.39
CA ASP A 142 -10.72 -6.49 16.34
C ASP A 142 -9.78 -5.36 15.92
N LEU A 143 -10.21 -4.45 15.02
CA LEU A 143 -9.45 -3.23 14.73
C LEU A 143 -9.27 -2.37 15.99
N SER A 144 -10.30 -2.26 16.82
CA SER A 144 -10.23 -1.53 18.09
C SER A 144 -9.22 -2.17 19.05
N ALA A 145 -9.19 -3.50 19.15
CA ALA A 145 -8.23 -4.24 19.97
C ALA A 145 -6.78 -4.11 19.44
N LEU A 146 -6.59 -4.23 18.12
CA LEU A 146 -5.30 -4.12 17.45
C LEU A 146 -4.70 -2.72 17.57
N ILE A 147 -5.51 -1.67 17.51
CA ILE A 147 -5.04 -0.28 17.58
C ILE A 147 -5.05 0.23 19.03
N ARG A 148 -5.83 -0.37 19.96
CA ARG A 148 -6.13 0.14 21.32
C ARG A 148 -6.81 1.51 21.28
N LEU A 149 -7.77 1.66 20.37
CA LEU A 149 -8.66 2.82 20.33
C LEU A 149 -10.09 2.36 20.56
N SER A 150 -10.96 3.27 20.99
CA SER A 150 -12.38 2.94 21.11
C SER A 150 -12.97 2.63 19.73
N ARG A 151 -13.96 1.74 19.69
CA ARG A 151 -14.69 1.40 18.45
C ARG A 151 -15.23 2.64 17.73
N ALA A 152 -15.72 3.62 18.49
CA ALA A 152 -16.23 4.88 17.96
C ALA A 152 -15.13 5.72 17.29
N GLU A 153 -13.95 5.83 17.92
CA GLU A 153 -12.81 6.53 17.32
C GLU A 153 -12.30 5.85 16.05
N VAL A 154 -12.21 4.51 16.05
CA VAL A 154 -11.81 3.76 14.85
C VAL A 154 -12.76 4.04 13.70
N SER A 155 -14.07 4.08 13.96
CA SER A 155 -15.08 4.44 12.95
C SER A 155 -14.86 5.85 12.39
N LYS A 156 -14.61 6.84 13.26
CA LYS A 156 -14.31 8.23 12.85
C LYS A 156 -13.03 8.31 11.99
N VAL A 157 -11.97 7.62 12.40
CA VAL A 157 -10.70 7.58 11.65
C VAL A 157 -10.90 6.95 10.27
N ILE A 158 -11.66 5.86 10.19
CA ILE A 158 -11.98 5.20 8.93
C ILE A 158 -12.75 6.15 8.00
N ALA A 159 -13.73 6.90 8.52
CA ALA A 159 -14.46 7.89 7.73
C ALA A 159 -13.50 8.93 7.10
N VAL A 160 -12.59 9.50 7.90
CA VAL A 160 -11.58 10.44 7.40
C VAL A 160 -10.67 9.82 6.33
N LEU A 161 -10.30 8.53 6.47
CA LEU A 161 -9.48 7.83 5.47
C LEU A 161 -10.25 7.53 4.18
N ILE A 162 -11.57 7.38 4.26
CA ILE A 162 -12.45 7.24 3.09
C ILE A 162 -12.57 8.57 2.37
N ASP A 163 -12.79 9.67 3.09
CA ASP A 163 -12.89 11.03 2.54
C ASP A 163 -11.60 11.42 1.80
N ARG A 164 -10.44 11.04 2.35
CA ARG A 164 -9.13 11.24 1.71
C ARG A 164 -8.83 10.26 0.58
N SER A 165 -9.75 9.39 0.20
CA SER A 165 -9.61 8.40 -0.88
C SER A 165 -8.39 7.47 -0.71
N MET A 166 -8.09 7.10 0.54
CA MET A 166 -7.04 6.15 0.89
C MET A 166 -7.57 4.74 1.07
N VAL A 167 -8.76 4.63 1.68
CA VAL A 167 -9.45 3.38 1.98
C VAL A 167 -10.84 3.43 1.35
N ARG A 168 -11.29 2.31 0.80
CA ARG A 168 -12.69 2.12 0.39
C ARG A 168 -13.32 1.05 1.26
N LYS A 169 -14.48 1.36 1.82
CA LYS A 169 -15.31 0.39 2.54
C LYS A 169 -16.34 -0.21 1.57
N GLN A 170 -16.48 -1.53 1.57
CA GLN A 170 -17.56 -2.23 0.90
C GLN A 170 -18.34 -3.04 1.93
N LEU A 171 -19.64 -2.76 1.99
CA LEU A 171 -20.60 -3.58 2.71
C LEU A 171 -20.93 -4.78 1.82
N LYS A 172 -20.85 -5.98 2.38
CA LYS A 172 -21.26 -7.21 1.70
C LYS A 172 -22.55 -7.69 2.35
N ARG A 173 -23.53 -7.98 1.49
CA ARG A 173 -24.80 -8.56 1.90
C ARG A 173 -24.82 -10.04 1.49
N THR A 174 -25.19 -10.92 2.40
CA THR A 174 -25.36 -12.34 2.11
C THR A 174 -26.61 -12.56 1.27
N ARG A 175 -26.74 -13.75 0.67
CA ARG A 175 -27.98 -14.16 -0.02
C ARG A 175 -29.19 -14.18 0.91
N ALA A 176 -28.98 -14.38 2.21
CA ALA A 176 -30.01 -14.34 3.24
C ALA A 176 -30.45 -12.92 3.62
N GLY A 177 -29.75 -11.89 3.13
CA GLY A 177 -30.07 -10.49 3.41
C GLY A 177 -29.31 -9.88 4.60
N ASP A 178 -28.51 -10.68 5.32
CA ASP A 178 -27.66 -10.22 6.42
C ASP A 178 -26.42 -9.49 5.93
N TYR A 179 -25.85 -8.64 6.78
CA TYR A 179 -24.58 -7.99 6.52
C TYR A 179 -23.43 -8.82 7.07
N THR A 180 -22.45 -9.16 6.23
CA THR A 180 -21.18 -9.72 6.71
C THR A 180 -20.25 -8.61 7.18
N ASP A 181 -19.11 -8.99 7.75
CA ASP A 181 -18.04 -8.05 8.06
C ASP A 181 -17.66 -7.16 6.87
N ASN A 182 -17.27 -5.94 7.22
CA ASN A 182 -16.88 -4.93 6.25
C ASN A 182 -15.63 -5.38 5.50
N THR A 183 -15.66 -5.30 4.18
CA THR A 183 -14.45 -5.44 3.38
C THR A 183 -13.81 -4.08 3.19
N TYR A 184 -12.56 -3.94 3.61
CA TYR A 184 -11.79 -2.72 3.40
C TYR A 184 -10.79 -2.92 2.27
N PHE A 185 -10.71 -1.96 1.35
CA PHE A 185 -9.76 -1.95 0.24
C PHE A 185 -8.80 -0.78 0.41
N ILE A 186 -7.51 -1.05 0.30
CA ILE A 186 -6.48 -0.01 0.27
C ILE A 186 -6.29 0.41 -1.17
N ILE A 187 -6.57 1.69 -1.45
CA ILE A 187 -6.46 2.19 -2.81
C ILE A 187 -4.97 2.40 -3.09
N THR A 188 -4.34 1.49 -3.84
CA THR A 188 -2.93 1.59 -4.22
C THR A 188 -2.69 2.58 -5.36
N ARG A 189 -3.60 2.61 -6.35
CA ARG A 189 -3.58 3.54 -7.50
C ARG A 189 -4.98 4.11 -7.69
N LYS A 190 -5.10 5.37 -8.12
CA LYS A 190 -6.38 5.85 -8.67
C LYS A 190 -6.56 5.10 -10.00
N GLN A 191 -7.59 4.27 -10.12
CA GLN A 191 -7.94 3.70 -11.42
C GLN A 191 -8.23 4.88 -12.35
N GLY A 192 -7.51 4.96 -13.47
CA GLY A 192 -7.90 5.86 -14.54
C GLY A 192 -9.27 5.42 -15.03
N CYS A 193 -10.21 6.36 -15.13
CA CYS A 193 -11.46 6.09 -15.83
C CYS A 193 -11.10 5.96 -17.32
N ILE A 194 -11.04 4.74 -17.84
CA ILE A 194 -11.04 4.54 -19.29
C ILE A 194 -12.43 4.94 -19.75
N LYS A 195 -12.59 6.21 -20.15
CA LYS A 195 -13.78 6.63 -20.88
C LYS A 195 -13.74 5.84 -22.19
N LYS A 196 -14.73 4.97 -22.42
CA LYS A 196 -14.95 4.42 -23.76
C LYS A 196 -15.05 5.62 -24.68
N ALA A 197 -14.20 5.67 -25.72
CA ALA A 197 -14.36 6.65 -26.77
C ALA A 197 -15.80 6.53 -27.26
N GLY A 198 -16.54 7.65 -27.26
CA GLY A 198 -17.87 7.67 -27.86
C GLY A 198 -17.77 7.17 -29.30
N PRO A 199 -18.83 6.57 -29.87
CA PRO A 199 -18.83 6.23 -31.29
C PRO A 199 -18.43 7.50 -32.06
N ARG A 200 -17.35 7.43 -32.84
CA ARG A 200 -17.00 8.51 -33.77
C ARG A 200 -18.25 8.73 -34.61
N SER A 201 -18.88 9.91 -34.48
CA SER A 201 -19.97 10.26 -35.37
C SER A 201 -19.44 10.10 -36.79
N ASN A 202 -20.09 9.23 -37.56
CA ASN A 202 -19.80 9.11 -38.97
C ASN A 202 -19.96 10.51 -39.55
N ARG A 203 -18.86 11.12 -39.99
CA ARG A 203 -18.91 12.28 -40.87
C ARG A 203 -19.72 11.82 -42.06
N SER A 204 -20.95 12.28 -42.16
CA SER A 204 -21.80 12.09 -43.32
C SER A 204 -21.17 12.85 -44.47
N CYS A 205 -20.29 12.18 -45.20
CA CYS A 205 -19.95 12.60 -46.55
C CYS A 205 -21.14 12.22 -47.43
N SER A 206 -21.98 13.20 -47.72
CA SER A 206 -22.98 13.11 -48.77
C SER A 206 -22.30 12.97 -50.13
N ASN A 207 -22.90 12.13 -50.97
CA ASN A 207 -22.79 12.01 -52.42
C ASN A 207 -21.87 10.91 -52.98
N GLY A 208 -22.50 10.00 -53.72
CA GLY A 208 -21.93 9.42 -54.93
C GLY A 208 -21.74 7.91 -54.94
N LEU A 209 -22.80 7.19 -55.37
CA LEU A 209 -22.78 5.98 -56.21
C LEU A 209 -21.49 5.13 -56.25
N CYS A 210 -21.58 3.86 -55.85
CA CYS A 210 -21.40 2.71 -56.75
C CYS A 210 -21.73 1.39 -56.04
N SER A 211 -22.45 0.54 -56.75
CA SER A 211 -23.00 -0.74 -56.32
C SER A 211 -22.04 -1.89 -56.65
N ARG A 212 -22.26 -3.02 -55.97
CA ARG A 212 -21.82 -4.41 -56.25
C ARG A 212 -20.36 -4.80 -56.00
N GLY A 213 -20.21 -5.92 -55.27
CA GLY A 213 -19.12 -6.86 -55.53
C GLY A 213 -18.54 -7.54 -54.29
N SER A 214 -18.98 -8.78 -54.05
CA SER A 214 -18.22 -9.92 -53.51
C SER A 214 -17.42 -9.79 -52.20
N SER A 215 -17.79 -10.67 -51.26
CA SER A 215 -16.95 -11.28 -50.24
C SER A 215 -15.48 -11.45 -50.65
N GLN A 216 -14.58 -10.77 -49.94
CA GLN A 216 -13.21 -11.25 -49.73
C GLN A 216 -12.73 -10.86 -48.34
N LEU A 217 -12.48 -11.90 -47.54
CA LEU A 217 -11.49 -11.92 -46.48
C LEU A 217 -10.27 -11.09 -46.87
N LYS A 218 -10.01 -10.00 -46.14
CA LYS A 218 -8.66 -9.45 -46.02
C LYS A 218 -8.26 -9.44 -44.55
N GLN A 219 -7.46 -10.45 -44.27
CA GLN A 219 -6.63 -10.64 -43.10
C GLN A 219 -6.00 -9.31 -42.66
N LEU A 220 -6.17 -8.97 -41.38
CA LEU A 220 -5.19 -8.17 -40.66
C LEU A 220 -4.53 -9.11 -39.65
N TYR A 221 -3.23 -9.25 -39.83
CA TYR A 221 -2.31 -10.15 -39.17
C TYR A 221 -2.47 -10.15 -37.65
N ASN A 222 -2.94 -11.28 -37.11
CA ASN A 222 -2.63 -11.68 -35.76
C ASN A 222 -1.18 -12.13 -35.74
N ASN A 223 -0.27 -11.30 -35.24
CA ASN A 223 0.98 -11.79 -34.69
C ASN A 223 0.69 -12.31 -33.27
N THR A 224 -0.02 -13.44 -33.22
CA THR A 224 0.07 -14.40 -32.13
C THR A 224 1.11 -15.40 -32.60
N SER A 225 2.31 -15.36 -32.03
CA SER A 225 3.27 -16.43 -32.24
C SER A 225 2.77 -17.66 -31.46
N ASP A 226 2.27 -18.64 -32.21
CA ASP A 226 1.90 -19.97 -31.74
C ASP A 226 3.12 -20.83 -31.40
N GLY A 227 2.88 -21.80 -30.50
CA GLY A 227 3.67 -23.02 -30.32
C GLY A 227 4.50 -22.99 -29.03
N ILE A 228 4.36 -23.91 -28.07
CA ILE A 228 4.06 -25.34 -28.20
C ILE A 228 3.29 -25.82 -26.94
N CYS A 229 2.06 -26.29 -27.14
CA CYS A 229 1.46 -27.31 -26.29
C CYS A 229 1.89 -28.68 -26.86
N GLN A 230 2.66 -29.46 -26.11
CA GLN A 230 2.79 -30.88 -26.39
C GLN A 230 1.67 -31.62 -25.68
N SER A 231 0.81 -32.21 -26.50
CA SER A 231 -0.18 -33.20 -26.15
C SER A 231 0.51 -34.53 -25.83
N PHE A 232 0.17 -35.14 -24.70
CA PHE A 232 0.35 -36.58 -24.53
C PHE A 232 -0.90 -37.19 -23.86
N LEU A 233 -1.76 -37.70 -24.74
CA LEU A 233 -2.62 -38.88 -24.56
C LEU A 233 -3.69 -38.88 -23.45
N ARG A 234 -4.92 -38.56 -23.88
CA ARG A 234 -6.11 -39.31 -23.45
C ARG A 234 -5.97 -40.78 -23.87
N LYS A 235 -6.01 -41.69 -22.91
CA LYS A 235 -6.78 -42.95 -22.90
C LYS A 235 -6.26 -43.83 -21.76
N PHE A 236 -7.04 -43.96 -20.70
CA PHE A 236 -7.21 -45.16 -19.87
C PHE A 236 -8.31 -44.77 -18.86
N LEU A 237 -9.57 -44.92 -19.28
CA LEU A 237 -10.44 -46.03 -18.89
C LEU A 237 -10.90 -45.91 -17.43
N LEU A 238 -12.22 -45.73 -17.29
CA LEU A 238 -13.09 -46.43 -16.36
C LEU A 238 -12.44 -46.88 -15.03
N TYR A 239 -12.80 -46.24 -13.91
CA TYR A 239 -13.49 -46.91 -12.80
C TYR A 239 -13.92 -45.91 -11.72
N LYS A 240 -14.84 -46.41 -10.90
CA LYS A 240 -15.79 -45.78 -9.96
C LYS A 240 -15.22 -44.95 -8.78
N PRO A 241 -16.11 -44.24 -8.03
CA PRO A 241 -15.79 -43.19 -7.06
C PRO A 241 -15.63 -43.71 -5.62
N ILE A 242 -14.95 -42.92 -4.77
CA ILE A 242 -14.98 -42.99 -3.30
C ILE A 242 -14.99 -41.52 -2.85
N LEU A 243 -16.14 -40.87 -2.62
CA LEU A 243 -16.93 -40.87 -1.39
C LEU A 243 -16.07 -40.72 -0.12
N PHE A 244 -15.98 -39.51 0.45
CA PHE A 244 -16.42 -39.25 1.82
C PHE A 244 -16.54 -37.74 2.09
N TYR A 245 -17.60 -37.44 2.83
CA TYR A 245 -18.20 -36.16 3.17
C TYR A 245 -17.75 -35.70 4.57
N TYR A 246 -18.16 -34.46 4.90
CA TYR A 246 -18.24 -33.80 6.23
C TYR A 246 -16.93 -33.27 6.83
N GLY A 247 -16.92 -32.14 7.54
CA GLY A 247 -17.96 -31.30 8.13
C GLY A 247 -17.21 -30.20 8.92
N GLY A 248 -17.74 -29.00 9.14
CA GLY A 248 -18.87 -28.81 10.03
C GLY A 248 -18.39 -29.01 11.47
N SER A 249 -18.08 -27.91 12.16
CA SER A 249 -17.87 -27.92 13.61
C SER A 249 -19.14 -28.35 14.35
N PRO A 250 -19.02 -29.03 15.51
CA PRO A 250 -19.79 -28.68 16.69
C PRO A 250 -19.25 -27.40 17.36
#